data_AF-A0A0A0K0X3-F1
#
_entry.id   AF-A0A0A0K0X3-F1
#
_cell.length_a   1.000
_cell.length_b   1.000
_cell.length_c   1.000
_cell.angle_alpha   90.00
_cell.angle_beta   90.00
_cell.angle_gamma   90.00
#
_symmetry.space_group_name_H-M   'P 1'
#
loop_
_entity.id
_entity.type
_entity.pdbx_description
1 polymer ?
#
loop_
_entity_poly.entity_id
_entity_poly.type
_entity_poly.pdbx_seq_one_letter_code
_entity_poly.pdbx_strand_id
1 'polypeptide(L)' 'MCMNKWVIANKLDKLKFARQKSSYCYFFASASLTSPELCDARLSWTKNGVFTTVVDDFFDTGDLKRN' A
#
# COMPACT_ATOMS: atom_id res chain seq x y z
N MET A 1 13.65 -6.55 -4.34
CA MET A 1 12.91 -6.63 -3.05
C MET A 1 11.45 -6.98 -3.37
N CYS A 2 10.90 -8.10 -2.87
CA CYS A 2 9.50 -8.48 -3.16
C CYS A 2 8.53 -7.69 -2.28
N MET A 3 7.37 -7.31 -2.81
CA MET A 3 6.37 -6.48 -2.12
C MET A 3 5.95 -7.09 -0.77
N ASN A 4 5.68 -8.40 -0.71
CA ASN A 4 5.34 -9.09 0.54
C ASN A 4 6.45 -9.03 1.60
N LYS A 5 7.73 -9.15 1.18
CA LYS A 5 8.86 -9.03 2.11
C LYS A 5 8.96 -7.61 2.68
N TRP A 6 8.67 -6.59 1.87
CA TRP A 6 8.64 -5.20 2.31
C TRP A 6 7.49 -4.93 3.31
N VAL A 7 6.29 -5.46 3.05
CA VAL A 7 5.13 -5.33 3.95
C VAL A 7 5.46 -5.89 5.35
N ILE A 8 6.01 -7.11 5.41
CA ILE A 8 6.38 -7.78 6.66
C ILE A 8 7.53 -7.02 7.37
N ALA A 9 8.55 -6.59 6.62
CA ALA A 9 9.68 -5.86 7.20
C ALA A 9 9.25 -4.54 7.87
N ASN A 10 8.21 -3.88 7.36
CA ASN A 10 7.66 -2.65 7.91
C ASN A 10 6.49 -2.88 8.89
N LYS A 11 6.20 -4.14 9.24
CA LYS A 11 5.11 -4.54 10.16
C LYS A 11 3.72 -4.08 9.71
N LEU A 12 3.55 -3.81 8.42
CA LEU A 12 2.27 -3.36 7.87
C LEU A 12 1.22 -4.47 7.91
N ASP A 13 1.64 -5.73 7.89
CA ASP A 13 0.81 -6.93 8.08
C ASP A 13 0.16 -7.00 9.47
N LYS A 14 0.70 -6.28 10.45
CA LYS A 14 0.19 -6.27 11.84
C LYS A 14 -0.86 -5.20 12.10
N LEU A 15 -1.08 -4.28 11.15
CA LEU A 15 -2.06 -3.22 11.27
C LEU A 15 -3.47 -3.80 11.08
N LYS A 16 -4.14 -4.12 12.19
CA LYS A 16 -5.51 -4.68 12.16
C LYS A 16 -6.57 -3.71 11.65
N PHE A 17 -6.30 -2.40 11.76
CA PHE A 17 -7.20 -1.34 11.29
C PHE A 17 -7.10 -1.09 9.78
N ALA A 18 -5.96 -1.44 9.16
CA ALA A 18 -5.69 -1.15 7.75
C ALA A 18 -5.94 -2.38 6.88
N ARG A 19 -6.66 -2.19 5.79
CA ARG A 19 -6.89 -3.25 4.80
C ARG A 19 -5.62 -3.47 3.98
N GLN A 20 -5.21 -4.73 3.82
CA GLN A 20 -4.07 -5.10 2.98
C GLN A 20 -4.43 -4.94 1.48
N LYS A 21 -4.14 -3.76 0.91
CA LYS A 21 -4.38 -3.45 -0.51
C LYS A 21 -3.11 -3.53 -1.38
N SER A 22 -2.04 -4.15 -0.89
CA SER A 22 -0.76 -4.26 -1.60
C SER A 22 -0.87 -4.90 -2.99
N SER A 23 -1.67 -5.97 -3.13
CA SER A 23 -1.94 -6.61 -4.43
C SER A 23 -2.70 -5.70 -5.39
N TYR A 24 -3.66 -4.93 -4.88
CA TYR A 24 -4.43 -3.97 -5.68
C TYR A 24 -3.55 -2.81 -6.15
N CYS A 25 -2.78 -2.21 -5.25
CA CYS A 25 -1.86 -1.12 -5.59
C CYS A 25 -0.78 -1.58 -6.59
N TYR A 26 -0.29 -2.82 -6.45
CA TYR A 26 0.69 -3.37 -7.38
C TYR A 26 0.09 -3.64 -8.76
N PHE A 27 -1.12 -4.19 -8.81
CA PHE A 27 -1.86 -4.38 -10.06
C PHE A 27 -2.09 -3.04 -10.77
N PHE A 28 -2.60 -2.03 -10.06
CA PHE A 28 -2.83 -0.69 -10.60
C PHE A 28 -1.55 -0.06 -11.13
N ALA A 29 -0.46 -0.06 -10.34
CA ALA A 29 0.83 0.47 -10.77
C ALA A 29 1.39 -0.28 -12.00
N SER A 30 1.18 -1.59 -12.08
CA SER A 30 1.61 -2.41 -13.22
C SER A 30 0.78 -2.16 -14.48
N ALA A 31 -0.52 -1.90 -14.32
CA ALA A 31 -1.40 -1.52 -15.42
C ALA A 31 -1.08 -0.12 -15.96
N SER A 32 -0.65 0.80 -15.08
CA SER A 32 -0.28 2.17 -15.47
C SER A 32 1.14 2.28 -16.05
N LEU A 33 2.09 1.49 -15.54
CA LEU A 33 3.48 1.49 -15.99
C LEU A 33 3.84 0.10 -16.55
N THR A 34 3.46 -0.16 -17.79
CA THR A 34 3.59 -1.49 -18.41
C THR A 34 5.02 -1.80 -18.85
N SER A 35 5.85 -0.78 -19.06
CA SER A 35 7.19 -0.98 -19.62
C SER A 35 8.16 -1.65 -18.64
N PRO A 36 8.93 -2.69 -19.03
CA PRO A 36 9.79 -3.45 -18.12
C PRO A 36 10.79 -2.59 -17.33
N GLU A 37 11.39 -1.58 -17.98
CA GLU A 37 12.37 -0.65 -17.40
C GLU A 37 11.81 0.23 -16.28
N LEU A 38 10.48 0.32 -16.15
CA LEU A 38 9.80 1.10 -15.12
C LEU A 38 9.55 0.30 -13.83
N CYS A 39 10.30 -0.78 -13.60
CA CYS A 39 10.14 -1.64 -12.42
C CYS A 39 10.26 -0.89 -11.10
N ASP A 40 11.26 -0.02 -10.96
CA ASP A 40 11.47 0.76 -9.74
C ASP A 40 10.38 1.82 -9.54
N ALA A 41 9.86 2.39 -10.64
CA ALA A 41 8.73 3.30 -10.61
C ALA A 41 7.45 2.58 -10.15
N ARG A 42 7.16 1.37 -10.66
CA ARG A 42 6.03 0.53 -10.19
C ARG A 42 6.13 0.23 -8.70
N LEU A 43 7.32 -0.15 -8.23
CA LEU A 43 7.54 -0.47 -6.82
C LEU A 43 7.37 0.77 -5.94
N SER A 44 7.90 1.91 -6.35
CA SER A 44 7.76 3.18 -5.63
C SER A 44 6.30 3.63 -5.56
N TRP A 45 5.57 3.55 -6.68
CA TRP A 45 4.16 3.90 -6.72
C TRP A 45 3.33 2.96 -5.85
N THR A 46 3.57 1.64 -5.93
CA THR A 46 2.87 0.65 -5.10
C THR A 46 3.05 0.95 -3.61
N LYS A 47 4.27 1.25 -3.17
CA LYS A 47 4.55 1.58 -1.75
C LYS A 47 3.82 2.85 -1.31
N ASN A 48 3.84 3.89 -2.14
CA ASN A 48 3.09 5.12 -1.87
C ASN A 48 1.59 4.85 -1.78
N GLY A 49 1.03 4.07 -2.70
CA GLY A 49 -0.38 3.68 -2.67
C GLY A 49 -0.75 2.90 -1.40
N VAL A 50 0.11 1.98 -0.96
CA VAL A 50 -0.11 1.28 0.32
C VAL A 50 -0.10 2.28 1.48
N PHE A 51 0.88 3.18 1.56
CA PHE A 51 0.93 4.18 2.62
C PHE A 51 -0.31 5.08 2.65
N THR A 52 -0.75 5.59 1.50
CA THR A 52 -1.94 6.44 1.45
C THR A 52 -3.18 5.69 1.95
N THR A 53 -3.32 4.40 1.60
CA THR A 53 -4.46 3.61 2.10
C THR A 53 -4.39 3.30 3.59
N VAL A 54 -3.19 3.09 4.14
CA VAL A 54 -3.00 2.89 5.59
C VAL A 54 -3.36 4.16 6.36
N VAL A 55 -2.95 5.33 5.85
CA VAL A 55 -3.28 6.64 6.46
C VAL A 55 -4.78 6.91 6.36
N ASP A 56 -5.39 6.66 5.19
CA ASP A 56 -6.84 6.76 4.97
C ASP A 56 -7.62 5.91 5.98
N ASP A 57 -7.33 4.59 6.03
CA ASP A 57 -7.99 3.67 6.96
C ASP A 57 -7.75 4.10 8.43
N PHE A 58 -6.57 4.65 8.79
CA PHE A 58 -6.30 5.15 10.15
C PHE A 58 -7.25 6.29 10.55
N PHE A 59 -7.48 7.26 9.67
CA PHE A 59 -8.38 8.39 9.96
C PHE A 59 -9.86 8.03 9.76
N ASP A 60 -10.18 7.09 8.86
CA ASP A 60 -11.56 6.67 8.63
C ASP A 60 -12.11 5.73 9.71
N THR A 61 -11.24 4.91 10.30
CA THR A 61 -11.54 4.01 11.42
C THR A 61 -11.26 4.63 12.80
N GLY A 62 -10.52 5.73 12.85
CA GLY A 62 -10.26 6.47 14.08
C GLY A 62 -11.55 7.03 14.67
N ASP A 63 -11.71 6.88 15.98
CA ASP A 63 -12.87 7.30 16.80
C ASP A 63 -13.20 8.81 16.78
N LEU A 64 -12.56 9.60 15.92
CA LEU A 64 -12.84 11.03 15.70
C LEU A 64 -14.23 11.29 15.08
N LYS A 65 -14.95 10.24 14.64
CA LYS A 65 -16.34 10.34 14.17
C LYS A 65 -17.37 10.31 15.33
N ARG A 66 -16.95 10.25 16.59
CA ARG A 66 -17.84 10.32 17.77
C ARG A 66 -17.48 11.52 18.65
N ASN A 67 -17.99 12.70 18.30
CA ASN A 67 -18.38 13.79 19.20
C ASN A 67 -19.37 14.69 18.48
#